data_AF-T0YG07-F1
#
_entry.id   AF-T0YG07-F1
#
_cell.length_a   1.000
_cell.length_b   1.000
_cell.length_c   1.000
_cell.angle_alpha   90.00
_cell.angle_beta   90.00
_cell.angle_gamma   90.00
#
_symmetry.space_group_name_H-M   'P 1'
#
loop_
_entity.id
_entity.type
_entity.pdbx_description
1 polymer ?
#
loop_
_entity_poly.entity_id
_entity_poly.type
_entity_poly.pdbx_seq_one_letter_code
_entity_poly.pdbx_strand_id
1 'polypeptide(L)'
;WLSNLVKPLGSREIGVSTTFPHFVPTGGIWSKIKSVWGLVGIGLMQAKLTRFVWGGSMAFRGELMDPGSMEFFKKHVSDDIAIMRIVKNKGLNICYCKTAAPVINSPDDFKTFREWSNRQTALSVSASRSILKFGMVFYSSEILLLAGAIIFSILFSPIFLFLLAPYLLFAYRNLQNHHRGGLYVFLIALLIPFIAISNLVIAAGTKTIQWRGMEYDLTKQPR
;
A
#
# COMPACT_ATOMS: atom_id res chain seq x y z
N TRP A 1 -9.22 4.41 19.99
CA TRP A 1 -8.11 3.99 19.10
C TRP A 1 -7.30 2.84 19.69
N LEU A 2 -6.54 3.06 20.78
CA LEU A 2 -5.63 2.04 21.35
C LEU A 2 -6.33 0.71 21.70
N SER A 3 -7.50 0.76 22.33
CA SER A 3 -8.31 -0.43 22.64
C SER A 3 -8.61 -1.29 21.40
N ASN A 4 -8.87 -0.67 20.24
CA ASN A 4 -9.14 -1.39 18.99
C ASN A 4 -7.88 -2.10 18.45
N LEU A 5 -6.69 -1.52 18.66
CA LEU A 5 -5.42 -2.16 18.27
C LEU A 5 -5.05 -3.27 19.25
N VAL A 6 -5.26 -3.10 20.55
CA VAL A 6 -4.82 -4.11 21.53
C VAL A 6 -5.78 -5.31 21.60
N LYS A 7 -7.09 -5.09 21.43
CA LYS A 7 -8.11 -6.15 21.57
C LYS A 7 -7.81 -7.42 20.74
N PRO A 8 -7.41 -7.35 19.45
CA PRO A 8 -7.06 -8.55 18.68
C PRO A 8 -5.87 -9.34 19.24
N LEU A 9 -4.96 -8.71 19.97
CA LEU A 9 -3.78 -9.37 20.54
C LEU A 9 -4.11 -10.30 21.71
N GLY A 10 -5.36 -10.28 22.20
CA GLY A 10 -5.86 -11.28 23.15
C GLY A 10 -5.88 -12.71 22.57
N SER A 11 -5.92 -12.85 21.24
CA SER A 11 -5.69 -14.14 20.59
C SER A 11 -4.19 -14.40 20.44
N ARG A 12 -3.73 -15.57 20.90
CA ARG A 12 -2.34 -16.00 20.76
C ARG A 12 -1.91 -16.15 19.30
N GLU A 13 -2.84 -16.37 18.38
CA GLU A 13 -2.58 -16.51 16.95
C GLU A 13 -2.23 -15.19 16.24
N ILE A 14 -2.57 -14.03 16.82
CA ILE A 14 -2.34 -12.72 16.19
C ILE A 14 -1.06 -12.12 16.75
N GLY A 15 0.00 -12.02 15.95
CA GLY A 15 1.27 -11.42 16.42
C GLY A 15 1.27 -9.90 16.38
N VAL A 16 0.53 -9.30 15.44
CA VAL A 16 0.44 -7.85 15.27
C VAL A 16 -0.95 -7.46 14.79
N SER A 17 -1.44 -6.35 15.32
CA SER A 17 -2.61 -5.64 14.83
C SER A 17 -2.14 -4.32 14.20
N THR A 18 -2.70 -3.97 13.05
CA THR A 18 -2.30 -2.77 12.32
C THR A 18 -3.47 -2.26 11.48
N THR A 19 -3.32 -1.09 10.90
CA THR A 19 -4.33 -0.45 10.06
C THR A 19 -3.65 0.30 8.92
N PHE A 20 -4.39 1.11 8.17
CA PHE A 20 -3.81 1.97 7.14
C PHE A 20 -4.56 3.30 7.13
N PRO A 21 -3.87 4.44 6.88
CA PRO A 21 -4.49 5.74 7.02
C PRO A 21 -5.49 6.05 5.91
N HIS A 22 -6.47 6.88 6.23
CA HIS A 22 -7.33 7.54 5.25
C HIS A 22 -6.78 8.92 4.92
N PHE A 23 -6.20 9.09 3.74
CA PHE A 23 -5.63 10.38 3.29
C PHE A 23 -6.72 11.34 2.79
N VAL A 24 -7.06 12.38 3.55
CA VAL A 24 -7.99 13.45 3.14
C VAL A 24 -7.28 14.38 2.17
N PRO A 25 -7.72 14.51 0.90
CA PRO A 25 -7.11 15.46 0.00
C PRO A 25 -7.49 16.89 0.43
N THR A 26 -6.51 17.67 0.89
CA THR A 26 -6.69 19.07 1.29
C THR A 26 -5.94 20.05 0.37
N GLY A 27 -5.22 19.55 -0.63
CA GLY A 27 -4.56 20.32 -1.68
C GLY A 27 -5.11 20.04 -3.08
N GLY A 28 -4.22 20.15 -4.09
CA GLY A 28 -4.57 20.02 -5.50
C GLY A 28 -4.75 18.58 -6.00
N ILE A 29 -4.56 18.37 -7.31
CA ILE A 29 -4.75 17.05 -7.95
C ILE A 29 -3.88 15.95 -7.33
N TRP A 30 -2.65 16.26 -6.91
CA TRP A 30 -1.73 15.29 -6.31
C TRP A 30 -2.18 14.81 -4.93
N SER A 31 -2.87 15.65 -4.16
CA SER A 31 -3.55 15.26 -2.94
C SER A 31 -4.66 14.24 -3.22
N LYS A 32 -5.46 14.47 -4.29
CA LYS A 32 -6.49 13.51 -4.73
C LYS A 32 -5.88 12.20 -5.21
N ILE A 33 -4.76 12.26 -5.95
CA ILE A 33 -4.03 11.07 -6.40
C ILE A 33 -3.55 10.25 -5.20
N LYS A 34 -2.92 10.88 -4.20
CA LYS A 34 -2.51 10.19 -2.97
C LYS A 34 -3.69 9.58 -2.21
N SER A 35 -4.83 10.28 -2.17
CA SER A 35 -6.05 9.73 -1.57
C SER A 35 -6.47 8.44 -2.26
N VAL A 36 -6.50 8.38 -3.60
CA VAL A 36 -6.91 7.18 -4.35
C VAL A 36 -5.85 6.09 -4.28
N TRP A 37 -4.57 6.44 -4.35
CA TRP A 37 -3.46 5.51 -4.13
C TRP A 37 -3.57 4.84 -2.75
N GLY A 38 -3.92 5.61 -1.71
CA GLY A 38 -4.16 5.08 -0.38
C GLY A 38 -5.31 4.07 -0.29
N LEU A 39 -6.33 4.19 -1.15
CA LEU A 39 -7.42 3.21 -1.24
C LEU A 39 -6.92 1.84 -1.73
N VAL A 40 -5.90 1.82 -2.60
CA VAL A 40 -5.24 0.56 -3.01
C VAL A 40 -4.57 -0.09 -1.80
N GLY A 41 -3.84 0.68 -0.98
CA GLY A 41 -3.26 0.20 0.27
C GLY A 41 -4.30 -0.38 1.23
N ILE A 42 -5.45 0.28 1.38
CA ILE A 42 -6.59 -0.23 2.17
C ILE A 42 -7.11 -1.56 1.59
N GLY A 43 -7.25 -1.66 0.27
CA GLY A 43 -7.66 -2.90 -0.41
C GLY A 43 -6.71 -4.07 -0.13
N LEU A 44 -5.39 -3.82 -0.19
CA LEU A 44 -4.38 -4.82 0.17
C LEU A 44 -4.48 -5.24 1.63
N MET A 45 -4.77 -4.31 2.55
CA MET A 45 -4.92 -4.60 3.97
C MET A 45 -6.15 -5.46 4.30
N GLN A 46 -7.21 -5.34 3.51
CA GLN A 46 -8.44 -6.13 3.71
C GLN A 46 -8.21 -7.62 3.41
N ALA A 47 -7.42 -7.96 2.40
CA ALA A 47 -7.17 -9.35 2.02
C ALA A 47 -6.05 -10.00 2.85
N LYS A 48 -6.31 -11.19 3.43
CA LYS A 48 -5.33 -11.90 4.28
C LYS A 48 -4.00 -12.19 3.57
N LEU A 49 -4.04 -12.42 2.26
CA LEU A 49 -2.88 -12.79 1.45
C LEU A 49 -1.91 -11.62 1.22
N THR A 50 -2.44 -10.40 1.06
CA THR A 50 -1.67 -9.21 0.71
C THR A 50 -1.50 -8.23 1.87
N ARG A 51 -2.15 -8.51 3.00
CA ARG A 51 -2.06 -7.70 4.21
C ARG A 51 -0.63 -7.56 4.69
N PHE A 52 -0.23 -6.32 4.90
CA PHE A 52 1.07 -5.92 5.41
C PHE A 52 0.92 -5.24 6.78
N VAL A 53 2.04 -4.82 7.38
CA VAL A 53 2.05 -4.01 8.61
C VAL A 53 2.35 -2.57 8.23
N TRP A 54 1.63 -1.62 8.82
CA TRP A 54 1.94 -0.20 8.70
C TRP A 54 2.27 0.39 10.06
N GLY A 55 3.47 0.94 10.22
CA GLY A 55 4.02 1.37 11.50
C GLY A 55 3.37 2.62 12.08
N GLY A 56 2.65 3.40 11.26
CA GLY A 56 1.97 4.60 11.73
C GLY A 56 0.79 4.34 12.67
N SER A 57 0.29 3.09 12.76
CA SER A 57 -0.72 2.67 13.73
C SER A 57 -0.76 1.15 13.84
N MET A 58 0.10 0.60 14.70
CA MET A 58 0.18 -0.83 14.98
C MET A 58 0.36 -1.11 16.48
N ALA A 59 0.02 -2.33 16.89
CA ALA A 59 0.38 -2.89 18.19
C ALA A 59 0.80 -4.36 18.01
N PHE A 60 1.82 -4.80 18.75
CA PHE A 60 2.29 -6.18 18.75
C PHE A 60 2.70 -6.57 20.17
N ARG A 61 2.79 -7.88 20.45
CA ARG A 61 3.17 -8.36 21.78
C ARG A 61 4.67 -8.18 22.02
N GLY A 62 5.05 -7.66 23.18
CA GLY A 62 6.45 -7.45 23.55
C GLY A 62 7.29 -8.73 23.54
N GLU A 63 6.69 -9.88 23.86
CA GLU A 63 7.33 -11.21 23.81
C GLU A 63 7.84 -11.61 22.41
N LEU A 64 7.37 -10.94 21.35
CA LEU A 64 7.90 -11.17 20.00
C LEU A 64 9.32 -10.61 19.82
N MET A 65 9.78 -9.74 20.72
CA MET A 65 11.10 -9.12 20.71
C MET A 65 12.09 -9.89 21.59
N ASP A 66 12.19 -11.21 21.38
CA ASP A 66 13.30 -12.00 21.92
C ASP A 66 14.65 -11.48 21.36
N PRO A 67 15.82 -11.86 21.96
CA PRO A 67 17.12 -11.36 21.54
C PRO A 67 17.39 -11.51 20.03
N GLY A 68 16.97 -12.60 19.40
CA GLY A 68 17.14 -12.82 17.97
C GLY A 68 16.26 -11.92 17.12
N SER A 69 14.99 -11.78 17.51
CA SER A 69 14.03 -10.89 16.85
C SER A 69 14.43 -9.41 17.00
N MET A 70 15.00 -9.03 18.14
CA MET A 70 15.52 -7.67 18.38
C MET A 70 16.75 -7.37 17.51
N GLU A 71 17.70 -8.31 17.40
CA GLU A 71 18.86 -8.16 16.52
C GLU A 71 18.45 -8.11 15.04
N PHE A 72 17.44 -8.87 14.66
CA PHE A 72 16.84 -8.78 13.32
C PHE A 72 16.20 -7.41 13.09
N PHE A 73 15.39 -6.93 14.04
CA PHE A 73 14.69 -5.65 13.97
C PHE A 73 15.67 -4.48 13.77
N LYS A 74 16.73 -4.40 14.58
CA LYS A 74 17.75 -3.33 14.50
C LYS A 74 18.47 -3.22 13.15
N LYS A 75 18.50 -4.30 12.36
CA LYS A 75 19.18 -4.35 11.05
C LYS A 75 18.28 -3.91 9.88
N HIS A 76 17.00 -3.65 10.12
CA HIS A 76 16.06 -3.23 9.08
C HIS A 76 15.88 -1.71 9.10
N VAL A 77 15.74 -1.12 7.91
CA VAL A 77 15.41 0.31 7.77
C VAL A 77 13.94 0.59 8.09
N SER A 78 13.07 -0.43 7.92
CA SER A 78 11.63 -0.30 8.09
C SER A 78 11.13 -1.25 9.17
N ASP A 79 10.65 -0.65 10.25
CA ASP A 79 10.01 -1.33 11.38
C ASP A 79 8.81 -2.16 10.91
N ASP A 80 8.01 -1.61 9.98
CA ASP A 80 6.86 -2.25 9.35
C ASP A 80 7.23 -3.64 8.79
N ILE A 81 8.29 -3.68 7.98
CA ILE A 81 8.78 -4.89 7.32
C ILE A 81 9.40 -5.84 8.36
N ALA A 82 10.16 -5.31 9.31
CA ALA A 82 10.80 -6.11 10.35
C ALA A 82 9.75 -6.84 11.21
N ILE A 83 8.77 -6.12 11.75
CA ILE A 83 7.68 -6.69 12.55
C ILE A 83 6.86 -7.67 11.73
N MET A 84 6.51 -7.32 10.48
CA MET A 84 5.78 -8.21 9.59
C MET A 84 6.50 -9.57 9.43
N ARG A 85 7.82 -9.54 9.19
CA ARG A 85 8.64 -10.75 9.02
C ARG A 85 8.79 -11.54 10.30
N ILE A 86 9.02 -10.88 11.44
CA ILE A 86 9.10 -11.55 12.75
C ILE A 86 7.79 -12.30 13.06
N VAL A 87 6.64 -11.64 12.85
CA VAL A 87 5.32 -12.24 13.04
C VAL A 87 5.13 -13.44 12.12
N LYS A 88 5.45 -13.30 10.83
CA LYS A 88 5.29 -14.39 9.85
C LYS A 88 6.23 -15.57 10.12
N ASN A 89 7.49 -15.32 10.49
CA ASN A 89 8.47 -16.35 10.82
C ASN A 89 8.08 -17.15 12.06
N LYS A 90 7.36 -16.53 13.00
CA LYS A 90 6.79 -17.20 14.18
C LYS A 90 5.45 -17.89 13.89
N GLY A 91 5.00 -17.94 12.63
CA GLY A 91 3.73 -18.57 12.23
C GLY A 91 2.48 -17.79 12.66
N LEU A 92 2.62 -16.52 13.04
CA LEU A 92 1.53 -15.70 13.57
C LEU A 92 0.82 -14.90 12.48
N ASN A 93 -0.40 -14.48 12.78
CA ASN A 93 -1.27 -13.72 11.89
C ASN A 93 -1.15 -12.20 12.10
N ILE A 94 -1.44 -11.47 11.04
CA ILE A 94 -1.59 -10.00 11.04
C ILE A 94 -3.09 -9.68 11.05
N CYS A 95 -3.53 -8.93 12.04
CA CYS A 95 -4.92 -8.46 12.14
C CYS A 95 -5.07 -7.04 11.59
N TYR A 96 -6.00 -6.85 10.65
CA TYR A 96 -6.35 -5.52 10.14
C TYR A 96 -7.46 -4.88 10.97
N CYS A 97 -7.17 -3.74 11.58
CA CYS A 97 -8.06 -2.99 12.48
C CYS A 97 -8.61 -1.75 11.77
N LYS A 98 -9.64 -1.92 10.94
CA LYS A 98 -10.26 -0.81 10.18
C LYS A 98 -10.67 0.37 11.08
N THR A 99 -11.19 0.11 12.27
CA THR A 99 -11.66 1.14 13.23
C THR A 99 -10.53 1.88 13.95
N ALA A 100 -9.28 1.47 13.77
CA ALA A 100 -8.10 2.18 14.29
C ALA A 100 -7.43 3.07 13.23
N ALA A 101 -7.96 3.14 12.01
CA ALA A 101 -7.38 3.91 10.91
C ALA A 101 -7.33 5.41 11.24
N PRO A 102 -6.15 6.04 11.25
CA PRO A 102 -6.06 7.48 11.41
C PRO A 102 -6.48 8.20 10.13
N VAL A 103 -7.00 9.41 10.29
CA VAL A 103 -7.33 10.31 9.19
C VAL A 103 -6.17 11.28 9.03
N ILE A 104 -5.56 11.32 7.84
CA ILE A 104 -4.38 12.15 7.56
C ILE A 104 -4.75 13.20 6.52
N ASN A 105 -4.67 14.48 6.86
CA ASN A 105 -4.78 15.55 5.87
C ASN A 105 -3.57 15.52 4.94
N SER A 106 -3.84 15.53 3.65
CA SER A 106 -2.87 15.40 2.56
C SER A 106 -2.92 16.68 1.72
N PRO A 107 -2.09 17.69 2.04
CA PRO A 107 -1.89 18.88 1.23
C PRO A 107 -0.78 18.65 0.19
N ASP A 108 -0.70 17.45 -0.38
CA ASP A 108 0.40 17.03 -1.24
C ASP A 108 0.38 17.76 -2.59
N ASP A 109 1.53 18.32 -2.96
CA ASP A 109 1.86 18.73 -4.33
C ASP A 109 2.54 17.58 -5.10
N PHE A 110 2.99 17.85 -6.34
CA PHE A 110 3.67 16.84 -7.15
C PHE A 110 4.96 16.31 -6.50
N LYS A 111 5.78 17.21 -5.95
CA LYS A 111 7.09 16.88 -5.40
C LYS A 111 6.93 16.01 -4.15
N THR A 112 6.04 16.41 -3.25
CA THR A 112 5.72 15.66 -2.02
C THR A 112 5.13 14.29 -2.36
N PHE A 113 4.16 14.22 -3.28
CA PHE A 113 3.59 12.95 -3.69
C PHE A 113 4.64 12.02 -4.32
N ARG A 114 5.45 12.54 -5.25
CA ARG A 114 6.47 11.76 -5.97
C ARG A 114 7.55 11.23 -5.04
N GLU A 115 8.05 12.04 -4.10
CA GLU A 115 8.98 11.56 -3.08
C GLU A 115 8.34 10.43 -2.28
N TRP A 116 7.14 10.69 -1.75
CA TRP A 116 6.46 9.76 -0.88
C TRP A 116 6.16 8.43 -1.57
N SER A 117 5.58 8.45 -2.78
CA SER A 117 5.17 7.24 -3.49
C SER A 117 6.38 6.39 -3.89
N ASN A 118 7.44 7.03 -4.41
CA ASN A 118 8.67 6.32 -4.76
C ASN A 118 9.34 5.71 -3.54
N ARG A 119 9.36 6.41 -2.40
CA ARG A 119 9.92 5.87 -1.16
C ARG A 119 9.10 4.68 -0.63
N GLN A 120 7.77 4.76 -0.64
CA GLN A 120 6.91 3.64 -0.23
C GLN A 120 7.15 2.39 -1.10
N THR A 121 7.23 2.56 -2.42
CA THR A 121 7.48 1.46 -3.35
C THR A 121 8.91 0.93 -3.22
N ALA A 122 9.92 1.78 -3.07
CA ALA A 122 11.30 1.38 -2.87
C ALA A 122 11.49 0.54 -1.61
N LEU A 123 10.89 0.96 -0.47
CA LEU A 123 10.89 0.19 0.77
C LEU A 123 10.23 -1.18 0.59
N SER A 124 9.10 -1.23 -0.12
CA SER A 124 8.40 -2.49 -0.40
C SER A 124 9.24 -3.43 -1.27
N VAL A 125 9.87 -2.91 -2.33
CA VAL A 125 10.72 -3.70 -3.24
C VAL A 125 12.01 -4.15 -2.57
N SER A 126 12.60 -3.35 -1.68
CA SER A 126 13.79 -3.75 -0.90
C SER A 126 13.46 -4.90 0.05
N ALA A 127 12.25 -4.91 0.61
CA ALA A 127 11.78 -5.99 1.49
C ALA A 127 11.53 -7.30 0.74
N SER A 128 11.07 -7.25 -0.50
CA SER A 128 10.97 -8.47 -1.31
C SER A 128 11.04 -8.15 -2.79
N ARG A 129 12.00 -8.76 -3.48
CA ARG A 129 12.09 -8.70 -4.95
C ARG A 129 10.89 -9.34 -5.64
N SER A 130 10.11 -10.18 -4.96
CA SER A 130 8.87 -10.72 -5.52
C SER A 130 7.81 -9.63 -5.72
N ILE A 131 7.79 -8.58 -4.87
CA ILE A 131 6.86 -7.45 -5.00
C ILE A 131 7.11 -6.73 -6.33
N LEU A 132 8.38 -6.57 -6.73
CA LEU A 132 8.71 -6.00 -8.03
C LEU A 132 8.14 -6.87 -9.16
N LYS A 133 8.40 -8.18 -9.15
CA LYS A 133 7.95 -9.09 -10.22
C LYS A 133 6.43 -9.14 -10.31
N PHE A 134 5.75 -9.43 -9.21
CA PHE A 134 4.29 -9.53 -9.19
C PHE A 134 3.62 -8.19 -9.45
N GLY A 135 4.15 -7.09 -8.91
CA GLY A 135 3.65 -5.75 -9.18
C GLY A 135 3.75 -5.40 -10.66
N MET A 136 4.89 -5.66 -11.31
CA MET A 136 5.08 -5.41 -12.74
C MET A 136 4.08 -6.21 -13.59
N VAL A 137 3.92 -7.51 -13.31
CA VAL A 137 2.96 -8.35 -14.03
C VAL A 137 1.53 -7.85 -13.81
N PHE A 138 1.15 -7.58 -12.56
CA PHE A 138 -0.21 -7.16 -12.21
C PHE A 138 -0.57 -5.83 -12.88
N TYR A 139 0.19 -4.77 -12.64
CA TYR A 139 -0.12 -3.45 -13.19
C TYR A 139 0.05 -3.37 -14.71
N SER A 140 0.96 -4.14 -15.32
CA SER A 140 1.04 -4.22 -16.78
C SER A 140 -0.20 -4.92 -17.36
N SER A 141 -0.69 -5.97 -16.69
CA SER A 141 -1.93 -6.66 -17.11
C SER A 141 -3.13 -5.72 -16.99
N GLU A 142 -3.18 -4.90 -15.94
CA GLU A 142 -4.22 -3.86 -15.79
C GLU A 142 -4.17 -2.82 -16.91
N ILE A 143 -2.97 -2.35 -17.30
CA ILE A 143 -2.80 -1.43 -18.42
C ILE A 143 -3.24 -2.07 -19.74
N LEU A 144 -2.87 -3.34 -19.98
CA LEU A 144 -3.30 -4.06 -21.19
C LEU A 144 -4.82 -4.23 -21.23
N LEU A 145 -5.46 -4.52 -20.08
CA LEU A 145 -6.91 -4.58 -19.98
C LEU A 145 -7.56 -3.24 -20.32
N LEU A 146 -7.02 -2.13 -19.79
CA LEU A 146 -7.50 -0.77 -20.08
C LEU A 146 -7.38 -0.43 -21.56
N ALA A 147 -6.20 -0.63 -22.14
CA ALA A 147 -5.93 -0.35 -23.54
C ALA A 147 -6.81 -1.24 -24.44
N GLY A 148 -6.90 -2.54 -24.13
CA GLY A 148 -7.73 -3.50 -24.86
C GLY A 148 -9.22 -3.13 -24.82
N ALA A 149 -9.74 -2.72 -23.67
CA ALA A 149 -11.12 -2.28 -23.52
C ALA A 149 -11.43 -1.09 -24.46
N ILE A 150 -10.55 -0.09 -24.51
CA ILE A 150 -10.72 1.09 -25.36
C ILE A 150 -10.56 0.73 -26.85
N ILE A 151 -9.46 0.08 -27.22
CA ILE A 151 -9.13 -0.25 -28.61
C ILE A 151 -10.23 -1.15 -29.20
N PHE A 152 -10.62 -2.23 -28.52
CA PHE A 152 -11.64 -3.13 -29.03
C PHE A 152 -13.04 -2.51 -29.03
N SER A 153 -13.31 -1.54 -28.16
CA SER A 153 -14.58 -0.79 -28.21
C SER A 153 -14.75 0.02 -29.47
N ILE A 154 -13.64 0.56 -29.99
CA ILE A 154 -13.60 1.36 -31.21
C ILE A 154 -13.57 0.46 -32.45
N LEU A 155 -12.74 -0.60 -32.43
CA LEU A 155 -12.50 -1.43 -33.60
C LEU A 155 -13.60 -2.47 -33.86
N PHE A 156 -14.26 -2.97 -32.82
CA PHE A 156 -15.17 -4.12 -32.94
C PHE A 156 -16.57 -3.84 -32.39
N SER A 157 -16.70 -3.44 -31.14
CA SER A 157 -18.01 -3.18 -30.53
C SER A 157 -17.91 -2.46 -29.18
N PRO A 158 -18.79 -1.48 -28.88
CA PRO A 158 -18.83 -0.82 -27.56
C PRO A 158 -18.97 -1.76 -26.36
N ILE A 159 -19.39 -3.02 -26.55
CA ILE A 159 -19.49 -4.03 -25.48
C ILE A 159 -18.15 -4.28 -24.78
N PHE A 160 -17.01 -4.04 -25.45
CA PHE A 160 -15.69 -4.19 -24.81
C PHE A 160 -15.45 -3.18 -23.68
N LEU A 161 -16.23 -2.09 -23.60
CA LEU A 161 -16.17 -1.17 -22.45
C LEU A 161 -16.60 -1.84 -21.13
N PHE A 162 -17.34 -2.96 -21.17
CA PHE A 162 -17.66 -3.74 -19.97
C PHE A 162 -16.40 -4.30 -19.26
N LEU A 163 -15.27 -4.41 -19.96
CA LEU A 163 -13.98 -4.77 -19.34
C LEU A 163 -13.49 -3.72 -18.31
N LEU A 164 -14.06 -2.51 -18.33
CA LEU A 164 -13.80 -1.46 -17.33
C LEU A 164 -14.65 -1.63 -16.04
N ALA A 165 -15.53 -2.62 -15.98
CA ALA A 165 -16.40 -2.87 -14.82
C ALA A 165 -15.64 -2.99 -13.47
N PRO A 166 -14.43 -3.60 -13.38
CA PRO A 166 -13.68 -3.64 -12.12
C PRO A 166 -13.33 -2.24 -11.58
N TYR A 167 -13.01 -1.28 -12.46
CA TYR A 167 -12.72 0.10 -12.07
C TYR A 167 -13.96 0.84 -11.60
N LEU A 168 -15.10 0.61 -12.27
CA LEU A 168 -16.40 1.12 -11.84
C LEU A 168 -16.79 0.56 -10.47
N LEU A 169 -16.61 -0.75 -10.27
CA LEU A 169 -16.87 -1.42 -8.99
C LEU A 169 -15.94 -0.90 -7.88
N PHE A 170 -14.66 -0.67 -8.19
CA PHE A 170 -13.71 -0.06 -7.27
C PHE A 170 -14.15 1.34 -6.86
N ALA A 171 -14.51 2.20 -7.83
CA ALA A 171 -15.01 3.54 -7.56
C ALA A 171 -16.30 3.50 -6.72
N TYR A 172 -17.26 2.64 -7.09
CA TYR A 172 -18.53 2.46 -6.40
C TYR A 172 -18.37 1.97 -4.95
N ARG A 173 -17.54 0.96 -4.73
CA ARG A 173 -17.25 0.47 -3.37
C ARG A 173 -16.63 1.55 -2.51
N ASN A 174 -15.79 2.40 -3.09
CA ASN A 174 -15.15 3.49 -2.35
C ASN A 174 -16.09 4.68 -2.10
N LEU A 175 -16.99 4.97 -3.03
CA LEU A 175 -18.14 5.87 -2.84
C LEU A 175 -18.98 5.46 -1.62
N GLN A 176 -19.22 4.16 -1.42
CA GLN A 176 -20.01 3.67 -0.28
C GLN A 176 -19.22 3.60 1.03
N ASN A 177 -17.95 3.17 1.00
CA ASN A 177 -17.17 2.91 2.20
C ASN A 177 -16.52 4.14 2.83
N HIS A 178 -16.40 5.23 2.07
CA HIS A 178 -15.79 6.47 2.52
C HIS A 178 -16.66 7.61 2.00
N HIS A 179 -16.88 8.67 2.78
CA HIS A 179 -17.59 9.90 2.36
C HIS A 179 -16.89 10.68 1.21
N ARG A 180 -16.08 9.99 0.39
CA ARG A 180 -15.30 10.52 -0.73
C ARG A 180 -15.72 9.78 -1.97
N GLY A 181 -16.58 10.45 -2.70
CA GLY A 181 -17.18 9.96 -3.92
C GLY A 181 -16.96 10.91 -5.07
N GLY A 182 -17.14 10.40 -6.29
CA GLY A 182 -17.25 11.22 -7.48
C GLY A 182 -16.43 10.68 -8.66
N LEU A 183 -16.69 11.28 -9.81
CA LEU A 183 -16.04 10.95 -11.08
C LEU A 183 -14.49 10.96 -10.97
N TYR A 184 -13.93 11.84 -10.13
CA TYR A 184 -12.48 11.94 -9.99
C TYR A 184 -11.82 10.67 -9.41
N VAL A 185 -12.51 9.92 -8.53
CA VAL A 185 -11.96 8.67 -7.97
C VAL A 185 -11.83 7.63 -9.08
N PHE A 186 -12.86 7.51 -9.92
CA PHE A 186 -12.84 6.64 -11.08
C PHE A 186 -11.74 7.05 -12.06
N LEU A 187 -11.68 8.33 -12.46
CA LEU A 187 -10.67 8.82 -13.39
C LEU A 187 -9.24 8.61 -12.88
N ILE A 188 -8.98 8.89 -11.61
CA ILE A 188 -7.66 8.65 -11.01
C ILE A 188 -7.37 7.15 -10.90
N ALA A 189 -8.36 6.31 -10.58
CA ALA A 189 -8.16 4.85 -10.51
C ALA A 189 -7.65 4.27 -11.84
N LEU A 190 -8.11 4.80 -12.97
CA LEU A 190 -7.57 4.43 -14.30
C LEU A 190 -6.09 4.81 -14.48
N LEU A 191 -5.61 5.84 -13.77
CA LEU A 191 -4.22 6.31 -13.82
C LEU A 191 -3.29 5.57 -12.84
N ILE A 192 -3.83 4.92 -11.81
CA ILE A 192 -3.03 4.27 -10.77
C ILE A 192 -2.08 3.19 -11.33
N PRO A 193 -2.47 2.29 -12.25
CA PRO A 193 -1.55 1.29 -12.79
C PRO A 193 -0.31 1.90 -13.45
N PHE A 194 -0.46 3.02 -14.15
CA PHE A 194 0.65 3.74 -14.77
C PHE A 194 1.60 4.36 -13.74
N ILE A 195 1.03 4.98 -12.70
CA ILE A 195 1.81 5.53 -11.57
C ILE A 195 2.56 4.40 -10.86
N ALA A 196 1.89 3.27 -10.61
CA ALA A 196 2.47 2.13 -9.93
C ALA A 196 3.62 1.50 -10.72
N ILE A 197 3.48 1.31 -12.03
CA ILE A 197 4.59 0.86 -12.91
C ILE A 197 5.75 1.85 -12.85
N SER A 198 5.49 3.16 -12.94
CA SER A 198 6.54 4.17 -12.83
C SER A 198 7.28 4.08 -11.49
N ASN A 199 6.55 3.95 -10.37
CA ASN A 199 7.16 3.78 -9.06
C ASN A 199 7.96 2.47 -8.95
N LEU A 200 7.48 1.37 -9.54
CA LEU A 200 8.17 0.08 -9.53
C LEU A 200 9.47 0.12 -10.34
N VAL A 201 9.46 0.76 -11.51
CA VAL A 201 10.67 0.97 -12.34
C VAL A 201 11.71 1.80 -11.59
N ILE A 202 11.30 2.90 -10.95
CA ILE A 202 12.18 3.73 -10.12
C ILE A 202 12.72 2.91 -8.93
N ALA A 203 11.83 2.18 -8.24
CA ALA A 203 12.19 1.34 -7.10
C ALA A 203 13.19 0.24 -7.46
N ALA A 204 13.13 -0.32 -8.67
CA ALA A 204 14.04 -1.38 -9.12
C ALA A 204 15.52 -0.93 -9.07
N GLY A 205 15.79 0.33 -9.40
CA GLY A 205 17.12 0.95 -9.36
C GLY A 205 17.44 1.72 -8.08
N THR A 206 16.48 1.87 -7.16
CA THR A 206 16.67 2.66 -5.94
C THR A 206 17.53 1.90 -4.94
N LYS A 207 18.70 2.46 -4.58
CA LYS A 207 19.61 1.90 -3.56
C LYS A 207 19.51 2.63 -2.23
N THR A 208 19.25 3.93 -2.26
CA THR A 208 19.12 4.75 -1.05
C THR A 208 17.83 5.55 -1.08
N ILE A 209 17.33 5.88 0.12
CA ILE A 209 16.18 6.77 0.30
C ILE A 209 16.52 7.86 1.29
N GLN A 210 15.94 9.05 1.09
CA GLN A 210 15.96 10.12 2.07
C GLN A 210 14.66 10.05 2.88
N TRP A 211 14.76 9.98 4.20
CA TRP A 211 13.59 9.97 5.06
C TRP A 211 13.87 10.72 6.37
N ARG A 212 13.04 11.72 6.68
CA ARG A 212 13.19 12.57 7.87
C ARG A 212 14.60 13.19 8.03
N GLY A 213 15.19 13.60 6.90
CA GLY A 213 16.52 14.23 6.87
C GLY A 213 17.70 13.26 6.97
N MET A 214 17.45 11.96 6.99
CA MET A 214 18.48 10.92 7.03
C MET A 214 18.49 10.11 5.73
N GLU A 215 19.68 9.69 5.30
CA GLU A 215 19.85 8.76 4.19
C GLU A 215 19.90 7.32 4.70
N TYR A 216 19.13 6.44 4.08
CA TYR A 216 19.11 5.02 4.38
C TYR A 216 19.50 4.19 3.17
N ASP A 217 20.41 3.23 3.37
CA ASP A 217 20.84 2.27 2.36
C ASP A 217 19.95 1.02 2.38
N LEU A 218 19.21 0.81 1.30
CA LEU A 218 18.30 -0.33 1.12
C LEU A 218 19.02 -1.62 0.72
N THR A 219 20.29 -1.55 0.31
CA THR A 219 21.06 -2.74 -0.12
C THR A 219 21.57 -3.57 1.05
N LYS A 220 21.68 -2.96 2.24
CA LYS A 220 22.21 -3.58 3.45
C LYS A 220 21.13 -4.29 4.29
N GLN A 221 19.89 -4.32 3.84
CA GLN A 221 18.81 -4.97 4.60
C GLN A 221 18.91 -6.50 4.50
N PRO A 222 18.77 -7.23 5.63
CA PRO A 222 18.64 -8.68 5.61
C PRO A 222 17.45 -9.09 4.73
N ARG A 223 17.66 -10.03 3.81
CA ARG A 223 16.58 -10.56 2.96
C ARG A 223 15.80 -11.67 3.65
#